data_AF-A0A943ITR9-F1
#
_entry.id   AF-A0A943ITR9-F1
#
_cell.length_a   1.000
_cell.length_b   1.000
_cell.length_c   1.000
_cell.angle_alpha   90.00
_cell.angle_beta   90.00
_cell.angle_gamma   90.00
#
_symmetry.space_group_name_H-M   'P 1'
#
loop_
_entity.id
_entity.type
_entity.pdbx_description
1 polymer ?
#
loop_
_entity_poly.entity_id
_entity_poly.type
_entity_poly.pdbx_seq_one_letter_code
_entity_poly.pdbx_strand_id
1 'polypeptide(L)'
;MKRTFDTLEERLDYIEFRETLLYAKSPVDRVLFENELTEPEYKAIMDVMEDCRQKLANGENISNTSFEQAVYAVIPDDRHDYHMCEALAEAFAEEQRWEEVFPALYGDMAKYGG
;
A
#
# COMPACT_ATOMS: atom_id res chain seq x y z
N MET A 1 -4.16 10.27 15.63
CA MET A 1 -5.49 10.75 16.09
C MET A 1 -6.39 9.51 16.24
N LYS A 2 -7.42 9.49 17.10
CA LYS A 2 -8.33 8.32 17.14
C LYS A 2 -9.23 8.36 15.91
N ARG A 3 -9.26 7.29 15.11
CA ARG A 3 -10.17 7.17 13.96
C ARG A 3 -11.62 7.28 14.44
N THR A 4 -12.40 8.11 13.75
CA THR A 4 -13.84 8.30 13.95
C THR A 4 -14.60 7.48 12.92
N PHE A 5 -15.76 6.97 13.30
CA PHE A 5 -16.67 6.21 12.44
C PHE A 5 -18.05 6.85 12.54
N ASP A 6 -18.79 6.88 11.43
CA ASP A 6 -20.12 7.48 11.37
C ASP A 6 -21.18 6.49 11.84
N THR A 7 -20.94 5.18 11.67
CA THR A 7 -21.85 4.10 12.09
C THR A 7 -21.18 3.00 12.91
N LEU A 8 -22.00 2.17 13.57
CA LEU A 8 -21.49 0.99 14.29
C LEU A 8 -21.06 -0.10 13.33
N GLU A 9 -21.74 -0.21 12.19
CA GLU A 9 -21.45 -1.13 11.10
C GLU A 9 -20.07 -0.85 10.51
N GLU A 10 -19.75 0.41 10.18
CA GLU A 10 -18.41 0.80 9.70
C GLU A 10 -17.31 0.48 10.72
N ARG A 11 -17.61 0.68 12.00
CA ARG A 11 -16.67 0.35 13.07
C ARG A 11 -16.50 -1.17 13.21
N LEU A 12 -17.57 -1.95 13.04
CA LEU A 12 -17.53 -3.40 13.09
C LEU A 12 -16.73 -3.95 11.91
N ASP A 13 -17.02 -3.51 10.68
CA ASP A 13 -16.29 -3.88 9.47
C ASP A 13 -14.79 -3.59 9.61
N TYR A 14 -14.44 -2.42 10.16
CA TYR A 14 -13.05 -2.07 10.43
C TYR A 14 -12.38 -3.01 11.44
N ILE A 15 -13.09 -3.40 12.50
CA ILE A 15 -12.56 -4.32 13.52
C ILE A 15 -12.40 -5.73 12.95
N GLU A 16 -13.38 -6.23 12.20
CA GLU A 16 -13.34 -7.57 11.58
C GLU A 16 -12.21 -7.66 10.53
N PHE A 17 -12.01 -6.59 9.76
CA PHE A 17 -10.87 -6.50 8.85
C PHE A 17 -9.54 -6.56 9.62
N ARG A 18 -9.40 -5.76 10.68
CA ARG A 18 -8.17 -5.78 11.51
C ARG A 18 -7.92 -7.12 12.19
N GLU A 19 -8.96 -7.82 12.62
CA GLU A 19 -8.83 -9.17 13.16
C GLU A 19 -8.28 -10.13 12.10
N THR A 20 -8.77 -10.04 10.87
CA THR A 20 -8.26 -10.84 9.73
C THR A 20 -6.77 -10.62 9.49
N LEU A 21 -6.32 -9.35 9.51
CA LEU A 21 -4.90 -9.00 9.34
C LEU A 21 -4.01 -9.57 10.46
N LEU A 22 -4.51 -9.73 11.68
CA LEU A 22 -3.75 -10.32 12.79
C LEU A 22 -3.54 -11.83 12.63
N TYR A 23 -4.48 -12.51 11.99
CA TYR A 23 -4.39 -13.95 11.71
C TYR A 23 -3.56 -14.26 10.47
N ALA A 24 -3.68 -13.43 9.44
CA ALA A 24 -2.96 -13.58 8.19
C ALA A 24 -1.53 -13.01 8.36
N LYS A 25 -0.55 -13.90 8.53
CA LYS A 25 0.85 -13.54 8.84
C LYS A 25 1.64 -13.10 7.59
N SER A 26 1.01 -12.38 6.66
CA SER A 26 1.69 -11.92 5.46
C SER A 26 2.42 -10.58 5.68
N PRO A 27 3.49 -10.29 4.92
CA PRO A 27 4.14 -8.99 4.95
C PRO A 27 3.18 -7.84 4.68
N VAL A 28 2.26 -7.97 3.71
CA VAL A 28 1.29 -6.92 3.38
C VAL A 28 0.34 -6.71 4.54
N ASP A 29 -0.20 -7.77 5.13
CA ASP A 29 -1.15 -7.66 6.25
C ASP A 29 -0.55 -6.92 7.44
N ARG A 30 0.74 -7.14 7.70
CA ARG A 30 1.48 -6.41 8.74
C ARG A 30 1.55 -4.91 8.44
N VAL A 31 1.89 -4.52 7.22
CA VAL A 31 1.95 -3.11 6.81
C VAL A 31 0.57 -2.46 6.91
N LEU A 32 -0.49 -3.15 6.46
CA LEU A 32 -1.86 -2.68 6.57
C LEU A 32 -2.26 -2.44 8.04
N PHE A 33 -1.91 -3.38 8.92
CA PHE A 33 -2.26 -3.30 10.34
C PHE A 33 -1.51 -2.19 11.07
N GLU A 34 -0.19 -2.07 10.84
CA GLU A 34 0.67 -1.05 11.49
C GLU A 34 0.29 0.37 11.08
N ASN A 35 -0.19 0.56 9.84
CA ASN A 35 -0.61 1.86 9.30
C ASN A 35 -2.13 2.10 9.41
N GLU A 36 -2.84 1.22 10.12
CA GLU A 36 -4.28 1.30 10.37
C GLU A 36 -5.16 1.39 9.11
N LEU A 37 -4.70 0.88 7.97
CA LEU A 37 -5.41 0.95 6.70
C LEU A 37 -6.73 0.16 6.77
N THR A 38 -7.75 0.67 6.08
CA THR A 38 -9.04 -0.01 5.90
C THR A 38 -9.02 -0.93 4.68
N GLU A 39 -10.00 -1.82 4.59
CA GLU A 39 -10.18 -2.65 3.40
C GLU A 39 -10.43 -1.83 2.12
N PRO A 40 -11.26 -0.75 2.11
CA PRO A 40 -11.38 0.10 0.93
C PRO A 40 -10.09 0.82 0.54
N GLU A 41 -9.33 1.34 1.52
CA GLU A 41 -8.02 1.97 1.26
C GLU A 41 -7.05 0.94 0.66
N TYR A 42 -6.99 -0.27 1.21
CA TYR A 42 -6.18 -1.36 0.68
C TYR A 42 -6.57 -1.71 -0.77
N LYS A 43 -7.86 -1.83 -1.07
CA LYS A 43 -8.34 -2.08 -2.45
C LYS A 43 -7.92 -0.98 -3.41
N ALA A 44 -8.07 0.29 -3.02
CA ALA A 44 -7.66 1.41 -3.84
C ALA A 44 -6.14 1.44 -4.08
N ILE A 45 -5.34 1.06 -3.09
CA ILE A 45 -3.88 0.91 -3.25
C ILE A 45 -3.56 -0.22 -4.24
N MET A 46 -4.26 -1.35 -4.19
CA MET A 46 -4.07 -2.43 -5.17
C MET A 46 -4.34 -1.94 -6.60
N ASP A 47 -5.35 -1.08 -6.79
CA ASP A 47 -5.62 -0.47 -8.09
C ASP A 47 -4.47 0.45 -8.55
N VAL A 48 -3.83 1.18 -7.63
CA VAL A 48 -2.63 2.00 -7.91
C VAL A 48 -1.45 1.12 -8.34
N MET A 49 -1.22 -0.02 -7.67
CA MET A 49 -0.17 -0.97 -8.04
C MET A 49 -0.41 -1.57 -9.43
N GLU A 50 -1.66 -1.90 -9.75
CA GLU A 50 -2.03 -2.41 -11.06
C GLU A 50 -1.86 -1.36 -12.17
N ASP A 51 -2.22 -0.10 -11.92
CA ASP A 51 -1.95 1.00 -12.86
C ASP A 51 -0.44 1.17 -13.12
N CYS A 52 0.39 1.04 -12.08
CA CYS A 52 1.85 1.08 -12.21
C CYS A 52 2.38 -0.08 -13.08
N ARG A 53 1.88 -1.30 -12.89
CA ARG A 53 2.21 -2.45 -13.75
C ARG A 53 1.80 -2.20 -15.20
N GLN A 54 0.61 -1.64 -15.44
CA GLN A 54 0.15 -1.35 -16.80
C GLN A 54 1.02 -0.32 -17.50
N LYS A 55 1.45 0.73 -16.78
CA LYS A 55 2.41 1.73 -17.28
C LYS A 55 3.74 1.07 -17.69
N LEU A 56 4.30 0.21 -16.84
CA LEU A 56 5.51 -0.54 -17.18
C LEU A 56 5.32 -1.43 -18.42
N ALA A 57 4.18 -2.13 -18.52
CA ALA A 57 3.85 -2.96 -19.68
C ALA A 57 3.74 -2.16 -20.98
N ASN A 58 3.31 -0.90 -20.90
CA ASN A 58 3.23 0.03 -22.02
C ASN A 58 4.59 0.69 -22.37
N GLY A 59 5.66 0.39 -21.60
CA GLY A 59 6.96 1.04 -21.77
C GLY A 59 7.02 2.47 -21.21
N GLU A 60 6.07 2.83 -20.35
CA GLU A 60 6.09 4.09 -19.62
C GLU A 60 6.98 3.99 -18.38
N ASN A 61 7.61 5.10 -18.00
CA ASN A 61 8.39 5.17 -16.77
C ASN A 61 7.48 5.51 -15.59
N ILE A 62 7.61 4.75 -14.51
CA ILE A 62 7.02 5.08 -13.21
C ILE A 62 8.09 5.68 -12.30
N SER A 63 7.68 6.50 -11.33
CA SER A 63 8.58 7.05 -10.30
C SER A 63 7.97 6.90 -8.92
N ASN A 64 8.83 6.73 -7.90
CA ASN A 64 8.40 6.70 -6.49
C ASN A 64 7.51 7.91 -6.13
N THR A 65 7.85 9.11 -6.57
CA THR A 65 7.06 10.32 -6.32
C THR A 65 5.65 10.22 -6.90
N SER A 66 5.52 9.72 -8.13
CA SER A 66 4.20 9.55 -8.77
C SER A 66 3.36 8.47 -8.09
N PHE A 67 4.01 7.40 -7.62
CA PHE A 67 3.36 6.32 -6.88
C PHE A 67 2.89 6.81 -5.50
N GLU A 68 3.77 7.46 -4.73
CA GLU A 68 3.43 8.03 -3.43
C GLU A 68 2.25 9.01 -3.52
N GLN A 69 2.25 9.89 -4.52
CA GLN A 69 1.13 10.80 -4.77
C GLN A 69 -0.18 10.06 -5.10
N ALA A 70 -0.12 8.97 -5.87
CA ALA A 70 -1.28 8.17 -6.18
C ALA A 70 -1.82 7.44 -4.94
N VAL A 71 -0.94 6.93 -4.08
CA VAL A 71 -1.31 6.33 -2.79
C VAL A 71 -1.92 7.38 -1.87
N TYR A 72 -1.31 8.56 -1.75
CA TYR A 72 -1.81 9.69 -0.97
C TYR A 72 -3.18 10.20 -1.42
N ALA A 73 -3.52 10.04 -2.70
CA ALA A 73 -4.85 10.39 -3.20
C ALA A 73 -5.95 9.42 -2.73
N VAL A 74 -5.60 8.21 -2.30
CA VAL A 74 -6.55 7.16 -1.88
C VAL A 74 -6.55 6.89 -0.37
N ILE A 75 -5.63 7.50 0.38
CA ILE A 75 -5.58 7.45 1.85
C ILE A 75 -5.71 8.85 2.45
N PRO A 76 -6.22 8.99 3.69
CA PRO A 76 -6.36 10.30 4.32
C PRO A 76 -5.01 10.96 4.62
N ASP A 77 -4.97 12.29 4.53
CA ASP A 77 -3.78 13.14 4.67
C ASP A 77 -3.01 12.94 5.98
N ASP A 78 -3.69 12.56 7.07
CA ASP A 78 -3.05 12.33 8.37
C ASP A 78 -2.19 11.04 8.41
N ARG A 79 -2.11 10.31 7.30
CA ARG A 79 -1.40 9.04 7.14
C ARG A 79 -0.44 9.01 5.95
N HIS A 80 -0.17 10.16 5.34
CA HIS A 80 0.82 10.27 4.27
C HIS A 80 2.22 10.04 4.86
N ASP A 81 2.74 8.83 4.67
CA ASP A 81 4.11 8.45 5.03
C ASP A 81 4.76 7.71 3.86
N TYR A 82 5.90 8.24 3.39
CA TYR A 82 6.62 7.64 2.28
C TYR A 82 7.21 6.27 2.68
N HIS A 83 7.55 6.09 3.96
CA HIS A 83 8.03 4.81 4.48
C HIS A 83 6.94 3.74 4.42
N MET A 84 5.67 4.12 4.60
CA MET A 84 4.55 3.22 4.38
C MET A 84 4.47 2.82 2.91
N CYS A 85 4.57 3.76 1.97
CA CYS A 85 4.54 3.48 0.54
C CYS A 85 5.67 2.53 0.11
N GLU A 86 6.90 2.76 0.60
CA GLU A 86 8.06 1.89 0.38
C GLU A 86 7.82 0.49 0.94
N ALA A 87 7.44 0.40 2.23
CA ALA A 87 7.21 -0.88 2.90
C ALA A 87 6.07 -1.69 2.25
N LEU A 88 5.06 -1.00 1.73
CA LEU A 88 3.92 -1.62 1.06
C LEU A 88 4.32 -2.19 -0.31
N ALA A 89 5.07 -1.43 -1.10
CA ALA A 89 5.58 -1.90 -2.38
C ALA A 89 6.57 -3.08 -2.19
N GLU A 90 7.41 -3.04 -1.16
CA GLU A 90 8.32 -4.13 -0.78
C GLU A 90 7.52 -5.37 -0.35
N ALA A 91 6.53 -5.22 0.53
CA ALA A 91 5.68 -6.30 1.00
C ALA A 91 4.90 -6.98 -0.14
N PHE A 92 4.40 -6.21 -1.11
CA PHE A 92 3.75 -6.78 -2.30
C PHE A 92 4.73 -7.61 -3.13
N ALA A 93 5.96 -7.12 -3.34
CA ALA A 93 6.98 -7.85 -4.06
C ALA A 93 7.40 -9.15 -3.33
N GLU A 94 7.51 -9.13 -1.99
CA GLU A 94 7.76 -10.33 -1.18
C GLU A 94 6.67 -11.40 -1.32
N GLU A 95 5.42 -10.97 -1.58
CA GLU A 95 4.28 -11.84 -1.84
C GLU A 95 4.13 -12.27 -3.30
N GLN A 96 5.11 -11.98 -4.16
CA GLN A 96 5.07 -12.26 -5.59
C GLN A 96 3.96 -11.51 -6.34
N ARG A 97 3.62 -10.31 -5.84
CA ARG A 97 2.59 -9.43 -6.42
C ARG A 97 3.24 -8.14 -6.89
N TRP A 98 3.04 -7.80 -8.17
CA TRP A 98 3.65 -6.61 -8.78
C TRP A 98 5.18 -6.55 -8.56
N GLU A 99 5.86 -7.71 -8.63
CA GLU A 99 7.31 -7.84 -8.43
C GLU A 99 8.13 -6.91 -9.33
N GLU A 100 7.59 -6.54 -10.50
CA GLU A 100 8.22 -5.62 -11.44
C GLU A 100 8.09 -4.14 -11.03
N VAL A 101 7.09 -3.81 -10.20
CA VAL A 101 6.78 -2.44 -9.79
C VAL A 101 7.77 -1.96 -8.73
N PHE A 102 8.05 -2.78 -7.70
CA PHE A 102 9.01 -2.41 -6.65
C PHE A 102 10.40 -2.01 -7.16
N PRO A 103 11.12 -2.81 -7.98
CA PRO A 103 12.43 -2.43 -8.49
C PRO A 103 12.36 -1.21 -9.42
N ALA A 104 11.27 -1.03 -10.16
CA ALA A 104 11.09 0.16 -11.00
C ALA A 104 10.85 1.43 -10.18
N LEU A 105 10.23 1.34 -8.99
CA LEU A 105 10.01 2.47 -8.10
C LEU A 105 11.23 2.78 -7.21
N TYR A 106 11.88 1.73 -6.69
CA TYR A 106 12.82 1.84 -5.56
C TYR A 106 14.17 1.15 -5.81
N GLY A 107 14.35 0.43 -6.92
CA GLY A 107 15.58 -0.33 -7.22
C GLY A 107 16.83 0.55 -7.41
N ASP A 108 16.65 1.81 -7.81
CA ASP A 108 17.75 2.77 -7.96
C ASP A 108 18.15 3.47 -6.63
N MET A 109 17.45 3.20 -5.52
CA MET A 109 17.81 3.79 -4.22
C MET A 109 19.08 3.16 -3.67
N ALA A 110 20.01 3.96 -3.13
CA ALA A 110 21.30 3.51 -2.59
C ALA A 110 21.22 2.44 -1.47
N LYS A 111 20.04 2.22 -0.90
CA LYS A 111 19.75 1.17 0.09
C LYS A 111 19.59 -0.22 -0.57
N TYR A 112 19.17 -0.24 -1.84
CA TYR A 112 18.88 -1.45 -2.64
C TYR A 112 19.76 -1.58 -3.89
N GLY A 113 20.38 -0.48 -4.34
CA GLY A 113 21.40 -0.47 -5.38
C GLY A 113 22.75 -0.95 -4.81
N GLY A 114 23.17 -2.14 -5.21
CA GLY A 114 24.51 -2.67 -4.98
C GLY A 114 25.57 -2.02 -5.85
#